data_AF-A0A438E435-F1
#
_entry.id   AF-A0A438E435-F1
#
_cell.length_a   1.000
_cell.length_b   1.000
_cell.length_c   1.000
_cell.angle_alpha   90.00
_cell.angle_beta   90.00
_cell.angle_gamma   90.00
#
_symmetry.space_group_name_H-M   'P 1'
#
loop_
_entity.id
_entity.type
_entity.pdbx_description
1 polymer ?
#
loop_
_entity_poly.entity_id
_entity_poly.type
_entity_poly.pdbx_seq_one_letter_code
_entity_poly.pdbx_strand_id
1 'polypeptide(L)'
;MGGGLRRGPSTFRFENMWLKVDGFKDLLRGWWQGSEVFGRLEANKNSTLQQVEYWDGVESERSFSEGEIELKKEAKESFKKWVLMEEIHWRQLSRELWLKEGDKNTSFFHQMANAHRRNNSLDRIKINEVWMTEDQEVREGIVNVFQHLLSEEPSWRADIEGLHLNCLNSREAEVLELPFTE
;
A
#
# COMPACT_ATOMS: atom_id res chain seq x y z
N MET A 1 35.28 -25.57 -18.67
CA MET A 1 34.97 -25.13 -17.30
C MET A 1 33.87 -24.08 -17.38
N GLY A 2 32.62 -24.47 -17.09
CA GLY A 2 31.45 -23.61 -17.22
C GLY A 2 31.06 -23.02 -15.86
N GLY A 3 31.23 -21.70 -15.70
CA GLY A 3 30.78 -20.96 -14.53
C GLY A 3 29.29 -20.61 -14.67
N GLY A 4 28.42 -21.39 -14.03
CA GLY A 4 27.00 -21.05 -13.90
C GLY A 4 26.80 -19.90 -12.92
N LEU A 5 26.27 -18.77 -13.41
CA LEU A 5 25.71 -17.72 -12.58
C LEU A 5 24.57 -18.30 -11.75
N ARG A 6 24.79 -18.46 -10.44
CA ARG A 6 23.71 -18.73 -9.49
C ARG A 6 22.78 -17.52 -9.45
N ARG A 7 21.69 -17.56 -10.23
CA ARG A 7 20.55 -16.65 -10.04
C ARG A 7 19.89 -17.04 -8.73
N GLY A 8 20.15 -16.26 -7.68
CA GLY A 8 19.37 -16.35 -6.44
C GLY A 8 17.90 -16.00 -6.68
N PRO A 9 17.01 -16.26 -5.72
CA PRO A 9 15.59 -15.92 -5.82
C PRO A 9 15.40 -14.44 -6.15
N SER A 10 14.55 -14.16 -7.14
CA SER A 10 14.22 -12.80 -7.56
C SER A 10 13.62 -12.01 -6.40
N THR A 11 14.20 -10.87 -6.07
CA THR A 11 13.55 -9.91 -5.17
C THR A 11 12.31 -9.37 -5.87
N PHE A 12 11.16 -9.36 -5.19
CA PHE A 12 9.96 -8.72 -5.72
C PHE A 12 10.24 -7.22 -5.87
N ARG A 13 10.26 -6.73 -7.11
CA ARG A 13 10.24 -5.30 -7.43
C ARG A 13 8.82 -4.93 -7.76
N PHE A 14 8.31 -3.95 -7.03
CA PHE A 14 7.08 -3.28 -7.42
C PHE A 14 7.39 -2.42 -8.65
N GLU A 15 7.03 -2.91 -9.82
CA GLU A 15 7.18 -2.17 -11.07
C GLU A 15 6.05 -1.13 -11.20
N ASN A 16 6.39 0.11 -11.52
CA ASN A 16 5.38 1.17 -11.69
C ASN A 16 4.35 0.85 -12.80
N MET A 17 4.62 -0.17 -13.64
CA MET A 17 3.67 -0.71 -14.61
C MET A 17 2.38 -1.24 -13.98
N TRP A 18 2.44 -1.79 -12.76
CA TRP A 18 1.25 -2.33 -12.08
C TRP A 18 0.20 -1.22 -11.81
N LEU A 19 0.65 0.01 -11.57
CA LEU A 19 -0.24 1.17 -11.40
C LEU A 19 -0.96 1.61 -12.68
N LYS A 20 -0.54 1.08 -13.83
CA LYS A 20 -1.17 1.32 -15.14
C LYS A 20 -2.18 0.24 -15.53
N VAL A 21 -2.26 -0.85 -14.77
CA VAL A 21 -3.26 -1.91 -15.00
C VAL A 21 -4.58 -1.45 -14.39
N ASP A 22 -5.64 -1.43 -15.20
CA ASP A 22 -6.98 -1.04 -14.75
C ASP A 22 -7.48 -1.94 -13.62
N GLY A 23 -8.09 -1.33 -12.61
CA GLY A 23 -8.57 -2.01 -11.40
C GLY A 23 -7.49 -2.36 -10.37
N PHE A 24 -6.19 -2.27 -10.68
CA PHE A 24 -5.12 -2.57 -9.72
C PHE A 24 -5.13 -1.61 -8.52
N LYS A 25 -5.38 -0.32 -8.76
CA LYS A 25 -5.50 0.68 -7.70
C LYS A 25 -6.70 0.43 -6.81
N ASP A 26 -7.79 -0.11 -7.35
CA ASP A 26 -9.01 -0.40 -6.59
C ASP A 26 -8.89 -1.69 -5.78
N LEU A 27 -8.13 -2.67 -6.26
CA LEU A 27 -7.69 -3.83 -5.48
C LEU A 27 -6.82 -3.40 -4.29
N LEU A 28 -5.80 -2.56 -4.55
CA LEU A 28 -4.97 -1.98 -3.50
C LEU A 28 -5.80 -1.18 -2.49
N ARG A 29 -6.76 -0.38 -2.97
CA ARG A 29 -7.66 0.42 -2.13
C ARG A 29 -8.58 -0.46 -1.31
N GLY A 30 -9.12 -1.54 -1.87
CA GLY A 30 -9.93 -2.53 -1.15
C GLY A 30 -9.13 -3.24 -0.05
N TRP A 31 -7.87 -3.59 -0.31
CA TRP A 31 -6.97 -4.13 0.71
C TRP A 31 -6.60 -3.11 1.78
N TRP A 32 -6.43 -1.84 1.41
CA TRP A 32 -6.03 -0.76 2.32
C TRP A 32 -7.18 -0.21 3.18
N GLN A 33 -8.42 -0.21 2.66
CA GLN A 33 -9.61 0.28 3.35
C GLN A 33 -10.39 -0.84 4.06
N GLY A 34 -10.11 -2.10 3.72
CA GLY A 34 -10.77 -3.26 4.31
C GLY A 34 -10.25 -3.61 5.70
N SER A 35 -10.91 -3.09 6.75
CA SER A 35 -10.87 -3.69 8.10
C SER A 35 -11.19 -5.19 8.05
N GLU A 36 -12.04 -5.62 7.11
CA GLU A 36 -12.36 -7.03 6.92
C GLU A 36 -11.17 -7.88 6.46
N VAL A 37 -10.26 -7.38 5.63
CA VAL A 37 -9.13 -8.20 5.13
C VAL A 37 -7.96 -8.17 6.13
N PHE A 38 -7.70 -7.02 6.76
CA PHE A 38 -6.66 -6.89 7.79
C PHE A 38 -7.06 -7.48 9.14
N GLY A 39 -8.31 -7.26 9.57
CA GLY A 39 -8.88 -7.95 10.72
C GLY A 39 -8.88 -9.47 10.51
N ARG A 40 -9.12 -9.93 9.27
CA ARG A 40 -8.94 -11.33 8.91
C ARG A 40 -7.47 -11.76 8.89
N LEU A 41 -6.50 -10.91 8.54
CA LEU A 41 -5.08 -11.31 8.55
C LEU A 41 -4.63 -11.74 9.95
N GLU A 42 -4.87 -10.90 10.96
CA GLU A 42 -4.58 -11.24 12.36
C GLU A 42 -5.44 -12.40 12.88
N ALA A 43 -6.74 -12.39 12.57
CA ALA A 43 -7.63 -13.47 12.98
C ALA A 43 -7.25 -14.82 12.34
N ASN A 44 -6.84 -14.84 11.07
CA ASN A 44 -6.41 -16.03 10.35
C ASN A 44 -5.06 -16.52 10.85
N LYS A 45 -4.11 -15.62 11.13
CA LYS A 45 -2.83 -15.94 11.77
C LYS A 45 -3.06 -16.60 13.13
N ASN A 46 -3.92 -16.01 13.97
CA ASN A 46 -4.24 -16.56 15.28
C ASN A 46 -5.01 -17.89 15.17
N SER A 47 -5.95 -18.02 14.23
CA SER A 47 -6.68 -19.28 14.02
C SER A 47 -5.75 -20.41 13.55
N THR A 48 -4.78 -20.12 12.69
CA THR A 48 -3.80 -21.12 12.24
C THR A 48 -2.76 -21.42 13.30
N LEU A 49 -2.39 -20.45 14.15
CA LEU A 49 -1.58 -20.69 15.34
C LEU A 49 -2.26 -21.66 16.30
N GLN A 50 -3.56 -21.46 16.59
CA GLN A 50 -4.34 -22.36 17.43
C GLN A 50 -4.37 -23.79 16.89
N GLN A 51 -4.40 -23.97 15.56
CA GLN A 51 -4.31 -25.32 14.97
C GLN A 51 -2.92 -25.95 15.17
N VAL A 52 -1.84 -25.16 15.07
CA VAL A 52 -0.49 -25.64 15.36
C VAL A 52 -0.35 -26.02 16.83
N GLU A 53 -0.82 -25.18 17.75
CA GLU A 53 -0.81 -25.44 19.19
C GLU A 53 -1.64 -26.68 19.57
N TYR A 54 -2.80 -26.85 18.93
CA TYR A 54 -3.61 -28.06 19.10
C TYR A 54 -2.82 -29.31 18.72
N TRP A 55 -2.21 -29.33 17.53
CA TRP A 55 -1.41 -30.49 17.12
C TRP A 55 -0.16 -30.67 18.00
N ASP A 56 0.53 -29.62 18.40
CA ASP A 56 1.66 -29.74 19.34
C ASP A 56 1.21 -30.32 20.71
N GLY A 57 0.00 -29.98 21.18
CA GLY A 57 -0.62 -30.59 22.36
C GLY A 57 -0.92 -32.08 22.19
N VAL A 58 -1.57 -32.48 21.09
CA VAL A 58 -1.88 -33.90 20.82
C VAL A 58 -0.59 -34.74 20.71
N GLU A 59 0.49 -34.19 20.13
CA GLU A 59 1.80 -34.86 20.07
C GLU A 59 2.39 -35.14 21.45
N SER A 60 2.17 -34.22 22.40
CA SER A 60 2.68 -34.33 23.75
C SER A 60 2.00 -35.44 24.56
N GLU A 61 0.79 -35.83 24.17
CA GLU A 61 -0.01 -36.87 24.83
C GLU A 61 0.16 -38.25 24.18
N ARG A 62 0.36 -38.31 22.86
CA ARG A 62 0.49 -39.57 22.12
C ARG A 62 1.28 -39.46 20.82
N SER A 63 1.74 -40.60 20.32
CA SER A 63 2.29 -40.71 18.97
C SER A 63 1.21 -40.51 17.91
N PHE A 64 1.58 -39.86 16.82
CA PHE A 64 0.70 -39.61 15.69
C PHE A 64 0.59 -40.78 14.73
N SER A 65 -0.57 -40.89 14.09
CA SER A 65 -0.73 -41.64 12.85
C SER A 65 -0.17 -40.86 11.66
N GLU A 66 0.12 -41.56 10.57
CA GLU A 66 0.68 -40.96 9.35
C GLU A 66 -0.22 -39.84 8.76
N GLY A 67 -1.54 -39.99 8.84
CA GLY A 67 -2.48 -38.93 8.41
C GLY A 67 -2.46 -37.69 9.30
N GLU A 68 -2.19 -37.84 10.60
CA GLU A 68 -2.11 -36.73 11.55
C GLU A 68 -0.80 -35.95 11.42
N ILE A 69 0.28 -36.64 11.05
CA ILE A 69 1.56 -36.01 10.71
C ILE A 69 1.37 -35.05 9.53
N GLU A 70 0.63 -35.44 8.50
CA GLU A 70 0.38 -34.57 7.35
C GLU A 70 -0.53 -33.38 7.71
N LEU A 71 -1.58 -33.59 8.51
CA LEU A 71 -2.44 -32.49 8.98
C LEU A 71 -1.68 -31.47 9.84
N LYS A 72 -0.75 -31.94 10.69
CA LYS A 72 0.12 -31.06 11.47
C LYS A 72 1.07 -30.27 10.58
N LYS A 73 1.63 -30.91 9.55
CA LYS A 73 2.50 -30.25 8.59
C LYS A 73 1.73 -29.18 7.80
N GLU A 74 0.52 -29.48 7.36
CA GLU A 74 -0.36 -28.52 6.69
C GLU A 74 -0.68 -27.32 7.59
N ALA A 75 -0.99 -27.56 8.88
CA ALA A 75 -1.22 -26.49 9.85
C ALA A 75 0.02 -25.58 10.00
N LYS A 76 1.22 -26.16 10.07
CA LYS A 76 2.49 -25.41 10.16
C LYS A 76 2.79 -24.62 8.88
N GLU A 77 2.52 -25.17 7.71
CA GLU A 77 2.67 -24.46 6.43
C GLU A 77 1.67 -23.32 6.29
N SER A 78 0.42 -23.55 6.71
CA SER A 78 -0.63 -22.53 6.72
C SER A 78 -0.27 -21.37 7.65
N PHE A 79 0.18 -21.66 8.88
CA PHE A 79 0.66 -20.62 9.81
C PHE A 79 1.84 -19.84 9.23
N LYS A 80 2.85 -20.53 8.68
CA LYS A 80 4.01 -19.89 8.04
C LYS A 80 3.59 -18.94 6.91
N LYS A 81 2.59 -19.33 6.11
CA LYS A 81 2.01 -18.50 5.05
C LYS A 81 1.40 -17.20 5.61
N TRP A 82 0.64 -17.28 6.71
CA TRP A 82 0.03 -16.09 7.31
C TRP A 82 1.05 -15.15 7.95
N VAL A 83 2.07 -15.69 8.62
CA VAL A 83 3.20 -14.90 9.15
C VAL A 83 3.95 -14.18 8.02
N LEU A 84 4.22 -14.86 6.91
CA LEU A 84 4.86 -14.25 5.75
C LEU A 84 4.00 -13.11 5.15
N MET A 85 2.69 -13.29 5.08
CA MET A 85 1.79 -12.24 4.61
C MET A 85 1.78 -11.01 5.53
N GLU A 86 1.86 -11.20 6.84
CA GLU A 86 2.02 -10.12 7.81
C GLU A 86 3.36 -9.38 7.63
N GLU A 87 4.47 -10.10 7.44
CA GLU A 87 5.78 -9.49 7.17
C GLU A 87 5.77 -8.66 5.87
N ILE A 88 5.24 -9.22 4.78
CA ILE A 88 5.09 -8.52 3.49
C ILE A 88 4.24 -7.26 3.66
N HIS A 89 3.15 -7.34 4.42
CA HIS A 89 2.31 -6.19 4.69
C HIS A 89 3.07 -5.07 5.40
N TRP A 90 3.72 -5.37 6.53
CA TRP A 90 4.45 -4.36 7.30
C TRP A 90 5.59 -3.75 6.51
N ARG A 91 6.26 -4.54 5.67
CA ARG A 91 7.29 -4.05 4.75
C ARG A 91 6.73 -3.09 3.69
N GLN A 92 5.57 -3.39 3.11
CA GLN A 92 4.92 -2.49 2.16
C GLN A 92 4.52 -1.16 2.83
N LEU A 93 4.04 -1.21 4.07
CA LEU A 93 3.72 -0.01 4.85
C LEU A 93 4.95 0.81 5.23
N SER A 94 6.05 0.17 5.65
CA SER A 94 7.24 0.87 6.11
C SER A 94 8.02 1.58 4.99
N ARG A 95 7.79 1.19 3.72
CA ARG A 95 8.51 1.71 2.54
C ARG A 95 10.05 1.53 2.62
N GLU A 96 10.53 0.65 3.49
CA GLU A 96 11.96 0.37 3.63
C GLU A 96 12.42 -0.65 2.60
N LEU A 97 13.05 -0.14 1.54
CA LEU A 97 13.53 -0.94 0.40
C LEU A 97 14.81 -1.75 0.70
N TRP A 98 15.41 -1.60 1.88
CA TRP A 98 16.78 -2.07 2.16
C TRP A 98 16.88 -3.41 2.92
N LEU A 99 15.77 -3.99 3.39
CA LEU A 99 15.80 -5.24 4.16
C LEU A 99 15.73 -6.49 3.25
N LYS A 100 16.68 -7.41 3.44
CA LYS A 100 16.60 -8.79 2.94
C LYS A 100 15.86 -9.65 3.98
N GLU A 101 15.00 -10.55 3.50
CA GLU A 101 14.15 -11.47 4.28
C GLU A 101 14.96 -12.18 5.39
N GLY A 102 14.46 -12.16 6.64
CA GLY A 102 15.03 -12.94 7.75
C GLY A 102 15.40 -12.20 9.05
N ASP A 103 15.28 -10.87 9.13
CA ASP A 103 15.53 -10.16 10.38
C ASP A 103 14.25 -10.09 11.23
N LYS A 104 14.21 -10.86 12.33
CA LYS A 104 13.05 -11.00 13.24
C LYS A 104 12.81 -9.77 14.12
N ASN A 105 13.21 -8.58 13.68
CA ASN A 105 13.18 -7.39 14.51
C ASN A 105 11.86 -6.62 14.36
N THR A 106 10.75 -7.24 14.74
CA THR A 106 9.41 -6.60 14.81
C THR A 106 9.43 -5.33 15.66
N SER A 107 10.28 -5.27 16.70
CA SER A 107 10.47 -4.07 17.53
C SER A 107 11.00 -2.88 16.72
N PHE A 108 11.98 -3.10 15.83
CA PHE A 108 12.49 -2.06 14.94
C PHE A 108 11.39 -1.55 14.00
N PHE A 109 10.60 -2.44 13.40
CA PHE A 109 9.47 -2.04 12.55
C PHE A 109 8.41 -1.25 13.31
N HIS A 110 8.05 -1.66 14.54
CA HIS A 110 7.14 -0.90 15.39
C HIS A 110 7.73 0.46 15.78
N GLN A 111 9.02 0.53 16.09
CA GLN A 111 9.70 1.79 16.39
C GLN A 111 9.71 2.72 15.19
N MET A 112 9.96 2.21 13.98
CA MET A 112 10.00 3.01 12.76
C MET A 112 8.60 3.46 12.33
N ALA A 113 7.61 2.56 12.37
CA ALA A 113 6.21 2.91 12.12
C ALA A 113 5.71 3.96 13.13
N ASN A 114 6.10 3.83 14.41
CA ASN A 114 5.80 4.84 15.42
C ASN A 114 6.58 6.14 15.20
N ALA A 115 7.83 6.09 14.74
CA ALA A 115 8.61 7.27 14.39
C ALA A 115 7.98 8.03 13.22
N HIS A 116 7.55 7.32 12.16
CA HIS A 116 6.81 7.91 11.06
C HIS A 116 5.44 8.44 11.50
N ARG A 117 4.70 7.71 12.34
CA ARG A 117 3.43 8.20 12.90
C ARG A 117 3.64 9.50 13.69
N ARG A 118 4.66 9.57 14.55
CA ARG A 118 5.03 10.80 15.27
C ARG A 118 5.42 11.94 14.34
N ASN A 119 6.21 11.64 13.30
CA ASN A 119 6.69 12.67 12.37
C ASN A 119 5.60 13.18 11.42
N ASN A 120 4.60 12.35 11.12
CA ASN A 120 3.47 12.69 10.26
C ASN A 120 2.24 13.16 11.05
N SER A 121 2.28 13.11 12.38
CA SER A 121 1.23 13.67 13.24
C SER A 121 1.29 15.17 13.16
N LEU A 122 0.20 15.79 12.71
CA LEU A 122 0.10 17.24 12.57
C LEU A 122 -0.71 17.77 13.76
N ASP A 123 -0.09 17.74 14.94
CA ASP A 123 -0.73 18.09 16.22
C ASP A 123 -1.14 19.57 16.31
N ARG A 124 -0.49 20.43 15.53
CA ARG A 124 -0.82 21.85 15.45
C ARG A 124 -0.34 22.47 14.15
N ILE A 125 -1.07 23.47 13.67
CA ILE A 125 -0.71 24.28 12.50
C ILE A 125 -0.83 25.77 12.83
N LYS A 126 -0.03 26.61 12.17
CA LYS A 126 -0.10 28.07 12.31
C LYS A 126 -0.74 28.67 11.07
N ILE A 127 -1.88 29.34 11.24
CA ILE A 127 -2.64 29.98 10.16
C ILE A 127 -2.91 31.42 10.60
N ASN A 128 -2.60 32.41 9.75
CA ASN A 128 -2.78 33.84 10.04
C ASN A 128 -2.25 34.26 11.42
N GLU A 129 -1.04 33.81 11.76
CA GLU A 129 -0.36 34.04 13.03
C GLU A 129 -0.94 33.36 14.29
N VAL A 130 -2.08 32.67 14.16
CA VAL A 130 -2.73 31.95 15.25
C VAL A 130 -2.37 30.45 15.19
N TRP A 131 -2.05 29.87 16.34
CA TRP A 131 -1.84 28.42 16.46
C TRP A 131 -3.19 27.72 16.63
N MET A 132 -3.46 26.76 15.75
CA MET A 132 -4.59 25.85 15.86
C MET A 132 -4.10 24.51 16.36
N THR A 133 -4.74 23.98 17.40
CA THR A 133 -4.30 22.77 18.11
C THR A 133 -5.39 21.71 18.21
N GLU A 134 -6.66 22.07 17.95
CA GLU A 134 -7.75 21.10 17.86
C GLU A 134 -7.78 20.47 16.46
N ASP A 135 -7.96 19.15 16.36
CA ASP A 135 -7.92 18.41 15.09
C ASP A 135 -8.93 18.96 14.06
N GLN A 136 -10.11 19.36 14.53
CA GLN A 136 -11.14 19.97 13.70
C GLN A 136 -10.70 21.33 13.14
N GLU A 137 -10.13 22.20 13.99
CA GLU A 137 -9.60 23.50 13.58
C GLU A 137 -8.43 23.36 12.59
N VAL A 138 -7.52 22.41 12.82
CA VAL A 138 -6.39 22.11 11.93
C VAL A 138 -6.90 21.70 10.54
N ARG A 139 -7.89 20.81 10.47
CA ARG A 139 -8.51 20.37 9.21
C ARG A 139 -9.20 21.51 8.47
N GLU A 140 -10.08 22.23 9.16
CA GLU A 140 -10.84 23.33 8.57
C GLU A 140 -9.92 24.44 8.09
N GLY A 141 -8.90 24.76 8.89
CA GLY A 141 -7.89 25.75 8.54
C GLY A 141 -7.12 25.39 7.26
N ILE A 142 -6.67 24.14 7.13
CA ILE A 142 -5.99 23.66 5.91
C ILE A 142 -6.93 23.78 4.70
N VAL A 143 -8.15 23.28 4.81
CA VAL A 143 -9.13 23.32 3.71
C VAL A 143 -9.40 24.75 3.27
N ASN A 144 -9.63 25.67 4.21
CA ASN A 144 -9.91 27.08 3.90
C ASN A 144 -8.72 27.77 3.22
N VAL A 145 -7.49 27.55 3.68
CA VAL A 145 -6.29 28.13 3.04
C VAL A 145 -6.13 27.65 1.61
N PHE A 146 -6.27 26.35 1.37
CA PHE A 146 -6.15 25.80 0.02
C PHE A 146 -7.33 26.18 -0.88
N GLN A 147 -8.55 26.24 -0.35
CA GLN A 147 -9.69 26.75 -1.10
C GLN A 147 -9.45 28.19 -1.54
N HIS A 148 -8.98 29.06 -0.65
CA HIS A 148 -8.65 30.43 -1.02
C HIS A 148 -7.49 30.51 -2.03
N LEU A 149 -6.43 29.71 -1.83
CA LEU A 149 -5.26 29.69 -2.72
C LEU A 149 -5.59 29.20 -4.13
N LEU A 150 -6.48 28.21 -4.22
CA LEU A 150 -6.87 27.58 -5.49
C LEU A 150 -8.13 28.21 -6.09
N SER A 151 -8.80 29.11 -5.37
CA SER A 151 -9.85 29.94 -5.94
C SER A 151 -9.18 31.00 -6.81
N GLU A 152 -9.46 30.95 -8.10
CA GLU A 152 -9.03 32.00 -9.01
C GLU A 152 -9.79 33.29 -8.65
N GLU A 153 -9.08 34.37 -8.36
CA GLU A 153 -9.70 35.68 -8.51
C GLU A 153 -10.11 35.83 -9.98
N PRO A 154 -11.34 36.29 -10.29
CA PRO A 154 -11.73 36.67 -11.64
C PRO A 154 -11.02 37.99 -11.99
N SER A 155 -9.69 37.96 -12.05
CA SER A 155 -8.90 39.00 -12.67
C SER A 155 -9.25 39.01 -14.14
N TRP A 156 -9.36 40.21 -14.72
CA TRP A 156 -9.52 40.38 -16.16
C TRP A 156 -8.54 39.46 -16.91
N ARG A 157 -9.09 38.49 -17.64
CA ARG A 157 -8.34 37.67 -18.60
C ARG A 157 -8.60 38.26 -19.97
N ALA A 158 -7.55 38.39 -20.78
CA ALA A 158 -7.72 38.76 -22.18
C ALA A 158 -8.61 37.70 -22.82
N ASP A 159 -9.83 38.12 -23.17
CA ASP A 159 -10.80 37.26 -23.81
C ASP A 159 -10.31 36.92 -25.22
N ILE A 160 -10.19 35.63 -25.51
CA ILE A 160 -9.81 35.12 -26.83
C ILE A 160 -11.04 34.91 -27.72
N GLU A 161 -12.26 35.12 -27.23
CA GLU A 161 -13.52 34.97 -27.98
C GLU A 161 -13.63 35.92 -29.19
N GLY A 162 -12.74 36.90 -29.33
CA GLY A 162 -12.65 37.76 -30.52
C GLY A 162 -11.55 37.39 -31.53
N LEU A 163 -10.68 36.42 -31.22
CA LEU A 163 -9.59 36.02 -32.10
C LEU A 163 -10.08 34.94 -33.06
N HIS A 164 -10.04 35.22 -34.36
CA HIS A 164 -10.24 34.22 -35.41
C HIS A 164 -9.03 33.28 -35.44
N LEU A 165 -8.98 32.35 -34.47
CA LEU A 165 -8.01 31.26 -34.48
C LEU A 165 -8.45 30.27 -35.55
N ASN A 166 -7.48 29.76 -36.32
CA ASN A 166 -7.74 28.68 -37.28
C ASN A 166 -8.06 27.42 -36.47
N CYS A 167 -9.34 27.16 -36.26
CA CYS A 167 -9.82 25.93 -35.65
C CYS A 167 -9.80 24.82 -36.70
N LEU A 168 -9.24 23.68 -36.33
CA LEU A 168 -9.32 22.48 -37.16
C LEU A 168 -10.79 22.13 -37.36
N ASN A 169 -11.19 21.87 -38.61
CA ASN A 169 -12.52 21.32 -38.85
C ASN A 169 -12.57 19.86 -38.33
N SER A 170 -13.78 19.34 -38.13
CA SER A 170 -14.00 18.00 -37.56
C SER A 170 -13.17 16.91 -38.24
N ARG A 171 -12.97 17.03 -39.55
CA ARG A 171 -12.22 16.06 -40.35
C ARG A 171 -10.71 16.18 -40.15
N GLU A 172 -10.19 17.40 -40.04
CA GLU A 172 -8.78 17.64 -39.71
C GLU A 172 -8.44 17.16 -38.30
N ALA A 173 -9.36 17.31 -37.34
CA ALA A 173 -9.20 16.77 -36.00
C ALA A 173 -9.18 15.24 -35.99
N GLU A 174 -10.11 14.59 -36.71
CA GLU A 174 -10.15 13.12 -36.85
C GLU A 174 -8.86 12.55 -37.46
N VAL A 175 -8.24 13.27 -38.41
CA VAL A 175 -6.97 12.84 -39.02
C VAL A 175 -5.81 12.85 -38.03
N LEU A 176 -5.80 13.76 -37.05
CA LEU A 176 -4.77 13.81 -36.01
C LEU A 176 -4.91 12.72 -34.94
N GLU A 177 -6.09 12.09 -34.85
CA GLU A 177 -6.34 10.98 -33.93
C GLU A 177 -6.01 9.60 -34.55
N LEU A 178 -5.70 9.55 -35.85
CA LEU A 178 -5.31 8.31 -36.51
C LEU A 178 -3.89 7.86 -36.09
N PRO A 179 -3.65 6.56 -35.93
CA PRO A 179 -2.31 6.04 -35.66
C PRO A 179 -1.36 6.38 -36.80
N PHE A 180 -0.15 6.84 -36.48
CA PHE A 180 0.88 7.07 -37.49
C PHE A 180 1.22 5.74 -38.18
N THR A 181 1.12 5.73 -39.52
CA THR A 181 1.62 4.64 -40.36
C THR A 181 3.06 4.93 -40.78
N GLU A 182 3.88 3.88 -40.78
CA GLU A 182 5.30 3.92 -41.20
C GLU A 182 5.47 4.08 -42.72
#